data_AF-A0A0D6L514-F1
#
_entry.id   AF-A0A0D6L514-F1
#
_cell.length_a   1.000
_cell.length_b   1.000
_cell.length_c   1.000
_cell.angle_alpha   90.00
_cell.angle_beta   90.00
_cell.angle_gamma   90.00
#
_symmetry.space_group_name_H-M   'P 1'
#
loop_
_entity.id
_entity.type
_entity.pdbx_description
1 polymer ?
#
loop_
_entity_poly.entity_id
_entity_poly.type
_entity_poly.pdbx_seq_one_letter_code
_entity_poly.pdbx_strand_id
1 'polypeptide(L)'
;TKVQKAAYVPSLYLSGHYTYNTQSNKFNLYSKDALSYDMAAVSLNLSIPIFDGFARRSKVKASEIQLEQLRQEMTKTTNALTMSFNNAKLQISNSLRTIEVQQANKELAKEVYDLTNSNYQLGLSSLTDLINAETELRTAENSYNEALLQYKVAEIELIKAKGEIVSAGAIAWTLQKNKKENQEKVDIVSKGTGAVPVKVMTAKKEAVNLDFSVNGKLAANQDLMLISEVNGRILSIKVKEGDRVSQGQVLATVESTYSSLDHQAASDALQKLKVDQQRLTNALKTGGVTQAQVDEINLAVRNAESQLAQAKKRLSDATIKAPISGIINKKYIEIGSFVGAGTQLFNIVDVSSLKLNVTANERQVVQLAVGSKVDISVPVFQDEAFTGAVSFIAPKADNSLNYPVEIKLDNAKIKNKLKAGMYATAKFTFGEQTPIMTIPRSAFVGGVNSGEIFVIEKEGIATLRKVAPGTIFGEQVEVLDGLKEGETVITTGQINLIDGTPVEVLK
;
A
#
# COMPACT_ATOMS: atom_id res chain seq x y z
N THR A 1 -5.94 -46.81 11.79
CA THR A 1 -7.16 -47.07 10.99
C THR A 1 -6.97 -48.32 10.14
N LYS A 2 -8.05 -49.06 9.80
CA LYS A 2 -8.00 -50.29 8.98
C LYS A 2 -7.23 -50.10 7.65
N VAL A 3 -7.27 -48.88 7.11
CA VAL A 3 -6.51 -48.43 5.91
C VAL A 3 -4.99 -48.57 6.07
N GLN A 4 -4.43 -48.36 7.26
CA GLN A 4 -2.98 -48.50 7.50
C GLN A 4 -2.51 -49.95 7.60
N LYS A 5 -3.40 -50.91 7.93
CA LYS A 5 -3.08 -52.35 7.94
C LYS A 5 -3.11 -52.97 6.54
N ALA A 6 -3.95 -52.45 5.64
CA ALA A 6 -4.05 -52.92 4.25
C ALA A 6 -2.77 -52.65 3.42
N ALA A 7 -1.97 -51.66 3.81
CA ALA A 7 -0.73 -51.29 3.11
C ALA A 7 0.45 -52.27 3.30
N TYR A 8 0.32 -53.30 4.15
CA TYR A 8 1.32 -54.36 4.34
C TYR A 8 1.00 -55.63 3.57
N VAL A 9 -0.15 -55.69 2.91
CA VAL A 9 -0.57 -56.88 2.19
C VAL A 9 0.10 -56.84 0.82
N PRO A 10 0.78 -57.92 0.38
CA PRO A 10 1.23 -58.07 -1.00
C PRO A 10 0.09 -57.71 -1.94
N SER A 11 0.32 -56.74 -2.82
CA SER A 11 -0.66 -56.38 -3.83
C SER A 11 -0.19 -56.93 -5.16
N LEU A 12 -1.03 -57.77 -5.74
CA LEU A 12 -0.86 -58.32 -7.07
C LEU A 12 -1.96 -57.74 -7.94
N TYR A 13 -1.59 -57.03 -8.99
CA TYR A 13 -2.58 -56.56 -9.96
C TYR A 13 -2.08 -56.82 -11.38
N LEU A 14 -3.04 -57.22 -12.22
CA LEU A 14 -2.85 -57.47 -13.64
C LEU A 14 -3.28 -56.21 -14.39
N SER A 15 -2.39 -55.67 -15.20
CA SER A 15 -2.66 -54.53 -16.06
C SER A 15 -2.53 -54.96 -17.52
N GLY A 16 -3.62 -54.83 -18.28
CA GLY A 16 -3.61 -54.96 -19.73
C GLY A 16 -3.65 -53.58 -20.37
N HIS A 17 -2.81 -53.33 -21.35
CA HIS A 17 -2.82 -52.13 -22.15
C HIS A 17 -2.90 -52.51 -23.62
N TYR A 18 -3.94 -52.04 -24.29
CA TYR A 18 -4.11 -52.19 -25.73
C TYR A 18 -4.10 -50.80 -26.35
N THR A 19 -3.16 -50.56 -27.25
CA THR A 19 -2.97 -49.28 -27.92
C THR A 19 -3.10 -49.49 -29.42
N TYR A 20 -3.96 -48.72 -30.08
CA TYR A 20 -4.07 -48.69 -31.52
C TYR A 20 -3.56 -47.33 -32.00
N ASN A 21 -2.45 -47.33 -32.73
CA ASN A 21 -1.79 -46.12 -33.22
C ASN A 21 -1.90 -46.04 -34.74
N THR A 22 -2.17 -44.86 -35.25
CA THR A 22 -2.25 -44.59 -36.69
C THR A 22 -1.36 -43.40 -37.02
N GLN A 23 -0.47 -43.57 -37.99
CA GLN A 23 0.42 -42.52 -38.47
C GLN A 23 0.14 -42.23 -39.95
N SER A 24 0.03 -40.96 -40.29
CA SER A 24 -0.18 -40.48 -41.65
C SER A 24 0.67 -39.24 -41.90
N ASN A 25 1.27 -39.15 -43.08
CA ASN A 25 2.03 -37.97 -43.53
C ASN A 25 1.12 -36.87 -44.10
N LYS A 26 -0.21 -37.03 -43.97
CA LYS A 26 -1.23 -36.05 -44.39
C LYS A 26 -2.21 -35.83 -43.24
N PHE A 27 -2.81 -34.63 -43.16
CA PHE A 27 -3.73 -34.25 -42.08
C PHE A 27 -4.99 -35.14 -42.00
N ASN A 28 -5.32 -35.88 -43.05
CA ASN A 28 -6.43 -36.84 -43.04
C ASN A 28 -5.97 -38.21 -42.50
N LEU A 29 -6.27 -38.45 -41.22
CA LEU A 29 -5.92 -39.67 -40.48
C LEU A 29 -6.79 -40.89 -40.85
N TYR A 30 -7.85 -40.72 -41.64
CA TYR A 30 -8.76 -41.81 -42.08
C TYR A 30 -8.58 -42.17 -43.56
N SER A 31 -7.51 -41.68 -44.20
CA SER A 31 -7.19 -42.05 -45.58
C SER A 31 -6.63 -43.47 -45.66
N LYS A 32 -6.84 -44.14 -46.79
CA LYS A 32 -6.32 -45.50 -47.05
C LYS A 32 -4.78 -45.59 -47.04
N ASP A 33 -4.09 -44.44 -47.06
CA ASP A 33 -2.63 -44.33 -47.03
C ASP A 33 -2.06 -44.22 -45.59
N ALA A 34 -2.92 -44.20 -44.56
CA ALA A 34 -2.50 -44.14 -43.16
C ALA A 34 -2.07 -45.53 -42.65
N LEU A 35 -0.91 -45.60 -42.01
CA LEU A 35 -0.37 -46.82 -41.44
C LEU A 35 -0.84 -46.96 -39.99
N SER A 36 -1.73 -47.92 -39.76
CA SER A 36 -2.23 -48.25 -38.43
C SER A 36 -1.65 -49.56 -37.93
N TYR A 37 -1.33 -49.59 -36.64
CA TYR A 37 -0.92 -50.80 -35.94
C TYR A 37 -1.42 -50.80 -34.50
N ASP A 38 -1.85 -51.95 -34.02
CA ASP A 38 -2.16 -52.23 -32.63
C ASP A 38 -1.00 -52.88 -31.90
N MET A 39 -0.97 -52.65 -30.59
CA MET A 39 -0.14 -53.39 -29.68
C MET A 39 -0.92 -53.66 -28.39
N ALA A 40 -1.01 -54.92 -28.01
CA ALA A 40 -1.50 -55.35 -26.70
C ALA A 40 -0.31 -55.77 -25.84
N ALA A 41 -0.26 -55.31 -24.60
CA ALA A 41 0.65 -55.81 -23.59
C ALA A 41 -0.13 -56.08 -22.31
N VAL A 42 0.08 -57.26 -21.71
CA VAL A 42 -0.47 -57.59 -20.39
C VAL A 42 0.71 -57.79 -19.45
N SER A 43 0.72 -57.04 -18.36
CA SER A 43 1.76 -57.08 -17.33
C SER A 43 1.14 -57.42 -15.98
N LEU A 44 1.83 -58.26 -15.21
CA LEU A 44 1.45 -58.62 -13.85
C LEU A 44 2.45 -57.98 -12.89
N ASN A 45 1.98 -57.10 -12.01
CA ASN A 45 2.83 -56.38 -11.08
C ASN A 45 2.57 -56.86 -9.65
N LEU A 46 3.59 -57.44 -9.01
CA LEU A 46 3.58 -57.86 -7.62
C LEU A 46 4.42 -56.87 -6.79
N SER A 47 3.77 -56.16 -5.87
CA SER A 47 4.43 -55.24 -4.93
C SER A 47 4.33 -55.77 -3.51
N ILE A 48 5.49 -56.06 -2.91
CA ILE A 48 5.62 -56.51 -1.52
C ILE A 48 6.45 -55.47 -0.74
N PRO A 49 5.81 -54.61 0.06
CA PRO A 49 6.53 -53.60 0.82
C PRO A 49 7.23 -54.22 2.04
N ILE A 50 8.57 -54.24 2.03
CA ILE A 50 9.40 -54.83 3.09
C ILE A 50 9.89 -53.81 4.14
N PHE A 51 10.10 -52.54 3.78
CA PHE A 51 10.47 -51.47 4.71
C PHE A 51 10.13 -50.07 4.15
N ASP A 52 9.64 -49.16 5.00
CA ASP A 52 9.15 -47.82 4.59
C ASP A 52 10.04 -46.65 5.06
N GLY A 53 11.25 -46.93 5.57
CA GLY A 53 12.19 -45.87 5.96
C GLY A 53 11.71 -44.98 7.11
N PHE A 54 10.90 -45.50 8.04
CA PHE A 54 10.27 -44.75 9.13
C PHE A 54 9.29 -43.65 8.70
N ALA A 55 8.92 -43.57 7.42
CA ALA A 55 7.99 -42.56 6.90
C ALA A 55 6.65 -42.57 7.64
N ARG A 56 6.17 -43.76 8.06
CA ARG A 56 4.97 -43.90 8.91
C ARG A 56 5.10 -43.20 10.26
N ARG A 57 6.22 -43.37 10.96
CA ARG A 57 6.45 -42.72 12.26
C ARG A 57 6.43 -41.20 12.13
N SER A 58 7.00 -40.69 11.04
CA SER A 58 6.96 -39.28 10.71
C SER A 58 5.54 -38.77 10.41
N LYS A 59 4.76 -39.50 9.60
CA LYS A 59 3.36 -39.14 9.30
C LYS A 59 2.44 -39.18 10.51
N VAL A 60 2.63 -40.15 11.41
CA VAL A 60 1.88 -40.22 12.68
C VAL A 60 2.24 -39.02 13.57
N LYS A 61 3.54 -38.74 13.74
CA LYS A 61 3.98 -37.57 14.52
C LYS A 61 3.50 -36.24 13.92
N ALA A 62 3.48 -36.11 12.60
CA ALA A 62 2.92 -34.94 11.91
C ALA A 62 1.40 -34.80 12.16
N SER A 63 0.66 -35.91 12.13
CA SER A 63 -0.79 -35.90 12.43
C SER A 63 -1.08 -35.59 13.90
N GLU A 64 -0.24 -36.05 14.83
CA GLU A 64 -0.31 -35.71 16.25
C GLU A 64 -0.04 -34.22 16.48
N ILE A 65 0.99 -33.66 15.85
CA ILE A 65 1.28 -32.22 15.88
C ILE A 65 0.10 -31.42 15.31
N GLN A 66 -0.50 -31.89 14.21
CA GLN A 66 -1.67 -31.22 13.62
C GLN A 66 -2.89 -31.27 14.54
N LEU A 67 -3.13 -32.40 15.23
CA LEU A 67 -4.19 -32.49 16.24
C LEU A 67 -3.93 -31.56 17.43
N GLU A 68 -2.67 -31.43 17.84
CA GLU A 68 -2.28 -30.52 18.92
C GLU A 68 -2.44 -29.05 18.51
N GLN A 69 -2.08 -28.69 17.27
CA GLN A 69 -2.35 -27.38 16.69
C GLN A 69 -3.85 -27.07 16.66
N LEU A 70 -4.68 -28.01 16.19
CA LEU A 70 -6.14 -27.85 16.18
C LEU A 70 -6.72 -27.69 17.59
N ARG A 71 -6.21 -28.41 18.59
CA ARG A 71 -6.60 -28.22 20.00
C ARG A 71 -6.22 -26.85 20.55
N GLN A 72 -5.02 -26.37 20.20
CA GLN A 72 -4.57 -25.03 20.57
C GLN A 72 -5.43 -23.96 19.89
N GLU A 73 -5.80 -24.18 18.62
CA GLU A 73 -6.67 -23.29 17.88
C GLU A 73 -8.09 -23.25 18.48
N MET A 74 -8.68 -24.40 18.82
CA MET A 74 -9.96 -24.45 19.54
C MET A 74 -9.89 -23.71 20.89
N THR A 75 -8.80 -23.87 21.64
CA THR A 75 -8.60 -23.15 22.91
C THR A 75 -8.52 -21.65 22.68
N LYS A 76 -7.76 -21.20 21.67
CA LYS A 76 -7.67 -19.78 21.30
C LYS A 76 -9.02 -19.21 20.88
N THR A 77 -9.77 -19.93 20.04
CA THR A 77 -11.10 -19.51 19.60
C THR A 77 -12.08 -19.43 20.76
N THR A 78 -12.03 -20.39 21.69
CA THR A 78 -12.87 -20.37 22.90
C THR A 78 -12.55 -19.17 23.79
N ASN A 79 -11.26 -18.88 24.00
CA ASN A 79 -10.82 -17.72 24.77
C ASN A 79 -11.24 -16.40 24.10
N ALA A 80 -11.10 -16.31 22.78
CA ALA A 80 -11.51 -15.14 22.00
C ALA A 80 -13.02 -14.90 22.09
N LEU A 81 -13.85 -15.95 21.98
CA LEU A 81 -15.30 -15.87 22.15
C LEU A 81 -15.67 -15.41 23.57
N THR A 82 -15.00 -15.96 24.59
CA THR A 82 -15.23 -15.58 25.99
C THR A 82 -14.89 -14.10 26.23
N MET A 83 -13.76 -13.64 25.69
CA MET A 83 -13.38 -12.22 25.75
C MET A 83 -14.39 -11.33 25.01
N SER A 84 -14.82 -11.73 23.81
CA SER A 84 -15.82 -10.97 23.03
C SER A 84 -17.16 -10.87 23.77
N PHE A 85 -17.60 -11.94 24.42
CA PHE A 85 -18.82 -11.95 25.23
C PHE A 85 -18.72 -11.00 26.43
N ASN A 86 -17.59 -11.05 27.15
CA ASN A 86 -17.35 -10.16 28.29
C ASN A 86 -17.26 -8.69 27.86
N ASN A 87 -16.61 -8.41 26.73
CA ASN A 87 -16.53 -7.06 26.17
C ASN A 87 -17.91 -6.52 25.75
N ALA A 88 -18.73 -7.34 25.08
CA ALA A 88 -20.08 -6.95 24.70
C ALA A 88 -20.97 -6.67 25.92
N LYS A 89 -20.85 -7.48 26.99
CA LYS A 89 -21.55 -7.23 28.26
C LYS A 89 -21.12 -5.90 28.90
N LEU A 90 -19.83 -5.59 28.86
CA LEU A 90 -19.28 -4.34 29.38
C LEU A 90 -19.76 -3.13 28.56
N GLN A 91 -19.79 -3.24 27.24
CA GLN A 91 -20.34 -2.20 26.37
C GLN A 91 -21.82 -1.94 26.65
N ILE A 92 -22.64 -2.98 26.78
CA ILE A 92 -24.06 -2.83 27.16
C ILE A 92 -24.20 -2.07 28.48
N SER A 93 -23.40 -2.43 29.49
CA SER A 93 -23.43 -1.75 30.78
C SER A 93 -23.05 -0.26 30.66
N ASN A 94 -22.05 0.05 29.84
CA ASN A 94 -21.64 1.43 29.59
C ASN A 94 -22.72 2.20 28.84
N SER A 95 -23.29 1.62 27.78
CA SER A 95 -24.37 2.23 26.99
C SER A 95 -25.61 2.48 27.84
N LEU A 96 -26.00 1.57 28.75
CA LEU A 96 -27.12 1.78 29.67
C LEU A 96 -26.87 2.99 30.58
N ARG A 97 -25.66 3.12 31.13
CA ARG A 97 -25.29 4.28 31.95
C ARG A 97 -25.28 5.58 31.15
N THR A 98 -24.84 5.54 29.90
CA THR A 98 -24.88 6.70 29.00
C THR A 98 -26.33 7.08 28.68
N ILE A 99 -27.21 6.12 28.41
CA ILE A 99 -28.64 6.38 28.19
C ILE A 99 -29.26 7.06 29.40
N GLU A 100 -28.99 6.59 30.60
CA GLU A 100 -29.50 7.20 31.84
C GLU A 100 -29.06 8.67 31.98
N VAL A 101 -27.78 8.96 31.73
CA VAL A 101 -27.26 10.33 31.76
C VAL A 101 -27.89 11.20 30.66
N GLN A 102 -27.98 10.70 29.43
CA GLN A 102 -28.55 11.48 28.33
C GLN A 102 -30.06 11.68 28.48
N GLN A 103 -30.75 10.74 29.14
CA GLN A 103 -32.17 10.89 29.48
C GLN A 103 -32.36 12.02 30.48
N ALA A 104 -31.54 12.07 31.55
CA ALA A 104 -31.57 13.15 32.52
C ALA A 104 -31.23 14.51 31.88
N ASN A 105 -30.24 14.56 31.00
CA ASN A 105 -29.89 15.78 30.26
C ASN A 105 -31.02 16.25 29.34
N LYS A 106 -31.71 15.31 28.66
CA LYS A 106 -32.87 15.62 27.83
C LYS A 106 -34.02 16.17 28.67
N GLU A 107 -34.32 15.57 29.81
CA GLU A 107 -35.37 16.07 30.71
C GLU A 107 -35.05 17.46 31.25
N LEU A 108 -33.80 17.70 31.65
CA LEU A 108 -33.35 19.02 32.09
C LEU A 108 -33.45 20.07 30.98
N ALA A 109 -32.96 19.75 29.77
CA ALA A 109 -33.05 20.66 28.63
C ALA A 109 -34.50 20.98 28.26
N LYS A 110 -35.41 20.01 28.44
CA LYS A 110 -36.85 20.22 28.24
C LYS A 110 -37.43 21.16 29.28
N GLU A 111 -37.08 21.00 30.55
CA GLU A 111 -37.52 21.90 31.63
C GLU A 111 -37.03 23.34 31.42
N VAL A 112 -35.76 23.50 31.00
CA VAL A 112 -35.19 24.81 30.66
C VAL A 112 -35.92 25.45 29.47
N TYR A 113 -36.23 24.68 28.43
CA TYR A 113 -37.01 25.16 27.29
C TYR A 113 -38.43 25.58 27.70
N ASP A 114 -39.14 24.76 28.47
CA ASP A 114 -40.51 25.05 28.91
C ASP A 114 -40.57 26.33 29.78
N LEU A 115 -39.58 26.52 30.65
CA LEU A 115 -39.42 27.73 31.46
C LEU A 115 -39.11 28.96 30.60
N THR A 116 -38.19 28.83 29.65
CA THR A 116 -37.77 29.92 28.76
C THR A 116 -38.90 30.35 27.83
N ASN A 117 -39.67 29.39 27.31
CA ASN A 117 -40.86 29.64 26.51
C ASN A 117 -41.94 30.36 27.33
N SER A 118 -42.16 29.95 28.58
CA SER A 118 -43.10 30.62 29.49
C SER A 118 -42.68 32.07 29.77
N ASN A 119 -41.40 32.31 30.06
CA ASN A 119 -40.88 33.66 30.28
C ASN A 119 -40.92 34.53 29.02
N TYR A 120 -40.67 33.95 27.85
CA TYR A 120 -40.80 34.64 26.57
C TYR A 120 -42.25 35.10 26.32
N GLN A 121 -43.25 34.23 26.57
CA GLN A 121 -44.67 34.59 26.46
C GLN A 121 -45.10 35.70 27.43
N LEU A 122 -44.44 35.81 28.57
CA LEU A 122 -44.64 36.88 29.56
C LEU A 122 -43.82 38.15 29.25
N GLY A 123 -43.02 38.16 28.17
CA GLY A 123 -42.16 39.28 27.79
C GLY A 123 -40.91 39.46 28.66
N LEU A 124 -40.54 38.43 29.44
CA LEU A 124 -39.44 38.43 30.40
C LEU A 124 -38.14 37.79 29.87
N SER A 125 -38.16 37.18 28.69
CA SER A 125 -37.00 36.55 28.03
C SER A 125 -36.96 36.92 26.55
N SER A 126 -35.78 36.86 25.92
CA SER A 126 -35.60 37.22 24.51
C SER A 126 -35.90 36.04 23.57
N LEU A 127 -36.26 36.32 22.31
CA LEU A 127 -36.44 35.28 21.30
C LEU A 127 -35.14 34.48 21.06
N THR A 128 -33.99 35.14 21.19
CA THR A 128 -32.68 34.50 21.06
C THR A 128 -32.46 33.44 22.13
N ASP A 129 -32.87 33.70 23.37
CA ASP A 129 -32.76 32.74 24.48
C ASP A 129 -33.68 31.53 24.25
N LEU A 130 -34.89 31.75 23.72
CA LEU A 130 -35.80 30.67 23.37
C LEU A 130 -35.25 29.77 22.26
N ILE A 131 -34.66 30.35 21.20
CA ILE A 131 -34.03 29.59 20.10
C ILE A 131 -32.83 28.78 20.60
N ASN A 132 -32.03 29.36 21.50
CA ASN A 132 -30.89 28.66 22.09
C ASN A 132 -31.37 27.47 22.95
N ALA A 133 -32.38 27.68 23.79
CA ALA A 133 -32.97 26.61 24.60
C ALA A 133 -33.60 25.50 23.73
N GLU A 134 -34.26 25.85 22.63
CA GLU A 134 -34.78 24.86 21.66
C GLU A 134 -33.65 24.06 21.00
N THR A 135 -32.56 24.73 20.61
CA THR A 135 -31.39 24.08 19.99
C THR A 135 -30.70 23.11 20.97
N GLU A 136 -30.58 23.50 22.23
CA GLU A 136 -30.04 22.64 23.29
C GLU A 136 -30.93 21.43 23.56
N LEU A 137 -32.25 21.61 23.61
CA LEU A 137 -33.20 20.50 23.71
C LEU A 137 -33.07 19.54 22.54
N ARG A 138 -33.02 20.04 21.30
CA ARG A 138 -32.82 19.20 20.11
C ARG A 138 -31.49 18.45 20.13
N THR A 139 -30.44 19.08 20.61
CA THR A 139 -29.12 18.45 20.75
C THR A 139 -29.13 17.34 21.80
N ALA A 140 -29.81 17.57 22.93
CA ALA A 140 -29.99 16.56 23.97
C ALA A 140 -30.87 15.40 23.50
N GLU A 141 -31.93 15.67 22.73
CA GLU A 141 -32.76 14.65 22.08
C GLU A 141 -31.96 13.76 21.13
N ASN A 142 -31.12 14.38 20.28
CA ASN A 142 -30.26 13.65 19.35
C ASN A 142 -29.22 12.81 20.10
N SER A 143 -28.58 13.36 21.13
CA SER A 143 -27.59 12.65 21.95
C SER A 143 -28.19 11.44 22.67
N TYR A 144 -29.44 11.57 23.15
CA TYR A 144 -30.18 10.45 23.74
C TYR A 144 -30.53 9.37 22.70
N ASN A 145 -31.00 9.76 21.52
CA ASN A 145 -31.31 8.82 20.44
C ASN A 145 -30.06 8.08 19.94
N GLU A 146 -28.92 8.76 19.88
CA GLU A 146 -27.63 8.18 19.51
C GLU A 146 -27.17 7.17 20.58
N ALA A 147 -27.33 7.49 21.87
CA ALA A 147 -27.06 6.55 22.96
C ALA A 147 -27.95 5.29 22.90
N LEU A 148 -29.23 5.43 22.55
CA LEU A 148 -30.14 4.29 22.33
C LEU A 148 -29.69 3.41 21.14
N LEU A 149 -29.24 4.02 20.05
CA LEU A 149 -28.71 3.30 18.90
C LEU A 149 -27.46 2.50 19.27
N GLN A 150 -26.52 3.11 20.00
CA GLN A 150 -25.31 2.45 20.47
C GLN A 150 -25.60 1.26 21.39
N TYR A 151 -26.60 1.38 22.27
CA TYR A 151 -27.07 0.25 23.07
C TYR A 151 -27.60 -0.91 22.19
N LYS A 152 -28.36 -0.60 21.13
CA LYS A 152 -28.86 -1.62 20.20
C LYS A 152 -27.74 -2.31 19.42
N VAL A 153 -26.68 -1.59 19.06
CA VAL A 153 -25.48 -2.17 18.46
C VAL A 153 -24.79 -3.13 19.44
N ALA A 154 -24.58 -2.69 20.69
CA ALA A 154 -23.96 -3.52 21.73
C ALA A 154 -24.81 -4.78 22.06
N GLU A 155 -26.14 -4.68 22.00
CA GLU A 155 -27.06 -5.81 22.12
C GLU A 155 -26.86 -6.84 20.99
N ILE A 156 -26.73 -6.38 19.75
CA ILE A 156 -26.45 -7.24 18.59
C ILE A 156 -25.07 -7.91 18.72
N GLU A 157 -24.06 -7.20 19.21
CA GLU A 157 -22.72 -7.76 19.45
C GLU A 157 -22.75 -8.86 20.52
N LEU A 158 -23.55 -8.69 21.58
CA LEU A 158 -23.76 -9.74 22.59
C LEU A 158 -24.45 -10.98 22.01
N ILE A 159 -25.49 -10.78 21.20
CA ILE A 159 -26.20 -11.87 20.51
C ILE A 159 -25.25 -12.64 19.58
N LYS A 160 -24.41 -11.90 18.84
CA LYS A 160 -23.36 -12.47 17.97
C LYS A 160 -22.32 -13.25 18.78
N ALA A 161 -21.89 -12.73 19.92
CA ALA A 161 -20.91 -13.38 20.80
C ALA A 161 -21.48 -14.65 21.49
N LYS A 162 -22.80 -14.73 21.69
CA LYS A 162 -23.49 -15.94 22.17
C LYS A 162 -23.63 -17.04 21.11
N GLY A 163 -23.29 -16.76 19.84
CA GLY A 163 -23.49 -17.70 18.74
C GLY A 163 -24.94 -17.78 18.26
N GLU A 164 -25.82 -16.89 18.73
CA GLU A 164 -27.22 -16.78 18.34
C GLU A 164 -27.36 -15.85 17.12
N ILE A 165 -26.69 -16.12 16.00
CA ILE A 165 -27.03 -15.38 14.78
C ILE A 165 -28.41 -15.86 14.33
N VAL A 166 -29.44 -15.07 14.66
CA VAL A 166 -30.70 -15.10 13.96
C VAL A 166 -30.41 -14.61 12.54
N SER A 167 -30.56 -15.52 11.59
CA SER A 167 -30.33 -15.32 10.15
C SER A 167 -30.77 -13.94 9.64
N ALA A 168 -30.12 -13.45 8.58
CA ALA A 168 -30.42 -12.17 7.90
C ALA A 168 -31.93 -11.93 7.63
N GLY A 169 -32.76 -12.98 7.60
CA GLY A 169 -34.22 -12.89 7.51
C GLY A 169 -34.92 -12.21 8.69
N ALA A 170 -34.43 -12.32 9.93
CA ALA A 170 -35.08 -11.66 11.08
C ALA A 170 -34.78 -10.16 11.14
N ILE A 171 -33.59 -9.75 10.71
CA ILE A 171 -33.21 -8.35 10.53
C ILE A 171 -34.08 -7.73 9.41
N ALA A 172 -34.27 -8.43 8.29
CA ALA A 172 -35.15 -7.98 7.21
C ALA A 172 -36.63 -7.86 7.63
N TRP A 173 -37.14 -8.81 8.43
CA TRP A 173 -38.52 -8.78 8.93
C TRP A 173 -38.77 -7.63 9.91
N THR A 174 -37.82 -7.35 10.80
CA THR A 174 -37.92 -6.23 11.77
C THR A 174 -37.85 -4.88 11.07
N LEU A 175 -37.01 -4.74 10.03
CA LEU A 175 -36.94 -3.53 9.20
C LEU A 175 -38.23 -3.31 8.38
N GLN A 176 -38.85 -4.39 7.87
CA GLN A 176 -40.15 -4.29 7.18
C GLN A 176 -41.28 -3.88 8.13
N LYS A 177 -41.28 -4.39 9.37
CA LYS A 177 -42.29 -4.04 10.38
C LYS A 177 -42.14 -2.57 10.83
N ASN A 178 -40.92 -2.10 11.03
CA ASN A 178 -40.62 -0.70 11.36
C ASN A 178 -40.93 0.27 10.22
N LYS A 179 -40.77 -0.15 8.94
CA LYS A 179 -41.14 0.66 7.77
C LYS A 179 -42.65 0.95 7.72
N LYS A 180 -43.48 -0.01 8.15
CA LYS A 180 -44.94 0.11 8.15
C LYS A 180 -45.46 1.03 9.27
N GLU A 181 -44.91 0.89 10.48
CA GLU A 181 -45.22 1.80 11.61
C GLU A 181 -44.75 3.24 11.38
N ASN A 182 -43.65 3.44 10.65
CA ASN A 182 -43.22 4.80 10.25
C ASN A 182 -44.09 5.39 9.14
N GLN A 183 -44.63 4.58 8.22
CA GLN A 183 -45.57 5.08 7.20
C GLN A 183 -46.88 5.58 7.82
N GLU A 184 -47.40 4.89 8.83
CA GLU A 184 -48.63 5.30 9.54
C GLU A 184 -48.45 6.58 10.37
N LYS A 185 -47.24 6.88 10.86
CA LYS A 185 -46.92 8.14 11.55
C LYS A 185 -46.67 9.30 10.61
N VAL A 186 -46.21 9.04 9.38
CA VAL A 186 -45.95 10.07 8.36
C VAL A 186 -47.25 10.58 7.72
N ASP A 187 -48.27 9.71 7.57
CA ASP A 187 -49.60 10.09 7.05
C ASP A 187 -50.37 11.06 7.97
N ILE A 188 -50.00 11.13 9.26
CA ILE A 188 -50.59 12.04 10.25
C ILE A 188 -49.95 13.45 10.18
N VAL A 189 -48.73 13.57 9.65
CA VAL A 189 -47.97 14.84 9.57
C VAL A 189 -48.28 15.62 8.28
N SER A 190 -48.85 14.98 7.25
CA SER A 190 -49.30 15.61 5.99
C SER A 190 -50.52 16.55 6.09
N LYS A 191 -51.01 16.87 7.30
CA LYS A 191 -52.08 17.85 7.55
C LYS A 191 -51.61 19.07 8.34
N GLY A 192 -50.39 19.54 8.09
CA GLY A 192 -49.90 20.85 8.55
C GLY A 192 -49.74 21.81 7.38
N THR A 193 -50.70 22.72 7.19
CA THR A 193 -50.56 23.86 6.27
C THR A 193 -49.62 24.90 6.86
N GLY A 194 -48.36 24.89 6.40
CA GLY A 194 -47.37 25.93 6.61
C GLY A 194 -46.20 25.72 5.64
N ALA A 195 -45.64 26.79 5.09
CA ALA A 195 -44.48 26.70 4.21
C ALA A 195 -43.28 26.12 5.01
N VAL A 196 -42.60 25.12 4.46
CA VAL A 196 -41.49 24.46 5.16
C VAL A 196 -40.24 25.35 5.04
N PRO A 197 -39.58 25.72 6.15
CA PRO A 197 -38.38 26.54 6.09
C PRO A 197 -37.18 25.73 5.58
N VAL A 198 -36.47 26.26 4.58
CA VAL A 198 -35.37 25.57 3.91
C VAL A 198 -34.15 26.48 3.70
N LYS A 199 -32.95 25.90 3.75
CA LYS A 199 -31.73 26.59 3.29
C LYS A 199 -31.45 26.21 1.85
N VAL A 200 -30.94 27.18 1.10
CA VAL A 200 -30.74 27.05 -0.34
C VAL A 200 -29.33 27.45 -0.76
N MET A 201 -28.91 26.96 -1.92
CA MET A 201 -27.72 27.37 -2.62
C MET A 201 -28.06 27.59 -4.09
N THR A 202 -27.50 28.63 -4.69
CA THR A 202 -27.55 28.80 -6.15
C THR A 202 -26.48 27.92 -6.80
N ALA A 203 -26.91 27.03 -7.69
CA ALA A 203 -26.04 26.16 -8.47
C ALA A 203 -25.13 27.00 -9.39
N LYS A 204 -23.82 26.85 -9.25
CA LYS A 204 -22.81 27.56 -10.05
C LYS A 204 -21.74 26.60 -10.55
N LYS A 205 -21.15 26.93 -11.69
CA LYS A 205 -19.95 26.24 -12.16
C LYS A 205 -18.74 26.84 -11.48
N GLU A 206 -17.99 26.02 -10.76
CA GLU A 206 -16.79 26.45 -10.08
C GLU A 206 -15.63 25.52 -10.47
N ALA A 207 -14.43 26.09 -10.58
CA ALA A 207 -13.23 25.29 -10.76
C ALA A 207 -12.93 24.60 -9.42
N VAL A 208 -12.93 23.27 -9.41
CA VAL A 208 -12.57 22.51 -8.21
C VAL A 208 -11.05 22.56 -8.04
N ASN A 209 -10.60 23.00 -6.88
CA ASN A 209 -9.18 22.98 -6.54
C ASN A 209 -8.76 21.54 -6.22
N LEU A 210 -7.93 20.96 -7.08
CA LEU A 210 -7.36 19.62 -6.93
C LEU A 210 -5.96 19.64 -6.30
N ASP A 211 -5.46 20.83 -5.97
CA ASP A 211 -4.16 20.99 -5.35
C ASP A 211 -4.12 20.28 -4.02
N PHE A 212 -2.99 19.68 -3.73
CA PHE A 212 -2.76 19.05 -2.45
C PHE A 212 -1.31 19.19 -2.04
N SER A 213 -1.11 19.14 -0.73
CA SER A 213 0.22 19.21 -0.13
C SER A 213 0.49 17.94 0.67
N VAL A 214 1.70 17.41 0.53
CA VAL A 214 2.14 16.21 1.24
C VAL A 214 3.50 16.45 1.84
N ASN A 215 3.71 15.89 3.03
CA ASN A 215 4.97 16.00 3.72
C ASN A 215 5.86 14.81 3.38
N GLY A 216 7.15 15.07 3.27
CA GLY A 216 8.15 14.06 2.96
C GLY A 216 9.52 14.40 3.53
N LYS A 217 10.46 13.50 3.27
CA LYS A 217 11.85 13.64 3.67
C LYS A 217 12.74 13.68 2.45
N LEU A 218 13.71 14.59 2.45
CA LEU A 218 14.76 14.65 1.43
C LEU A 218 15.75 13.50 1.66
N ALA A 219 15.96 12.69 0.65
CA ALA A 219 16.99 11.65 0.57
C ALA A 219 18.08 12.09 -0.41
N ALA A 220 19.30 11.60 -0.18
CA ALA A 220 20.40 11.76 -1.11
C ALA A 220 20.10 11.04 -2.44
N ASN A 221 20.73 11.47 -3.53
CA ASN A 221 20.63 10.75 -4.80
C ASN A 221 21.21 9.34 -4.66
N GLN A 222 22.38 9.26 -4.02
CA GLN A 222 23.06 8.03 -3.63
C GLN A 222 23.70 8.20 -2.25
N ASP A 223 23.59 7.16 -1.42
CA ASP A 223 24.24 7.05 -0.11
C ASP A 223 24.95 5.70 -0.07
N LEU A 224 26.27 5.71 -0.16
CA LEU A 224 27.09 4.52 -0.35
C LEU A 224 28.04 4.32 0.83
N MET A 225 27.95 3.13 1.43
CA MET A 225 28.93 2.65 2.39
C MET A 225 30.04 1.90 1.65
N LEU A 226 31.21 2.50 1.54
CA LEU A 226 32.39 1.88 0.93
C LEU A 226 33.06 0.96 1.95
N ILE A 227 33.19 -0.31 1.59
CA ILE A 227 33.82 -1.36 2.39
C ILE A 227 35.16 -1.78 1.78
N SER A 228 36.03 -2.38 2.58
CA SER A 228 37.27 -2.98 2.10
C SER A 228 37.00 -4.32 1.43
N GLU A 229 37.64 -4.55 0.28
CA GLU A 229 37.68 -5.87 -0.39
C GLU A 229 38.96 -6.66 -0.02
N VAL A 230 39.94 -6.01 0.62
CA VAL A 230 41.24 -6.60 0.94
C VAL A 230 41.55 -6.53 2.43
N ASN A 231 42.47 -7.38 2.87
CA ASN A 231 43.00 -7.40 4.23
C ASN A 231 44.36 -6.70 4.28
N GLY A 232 44.59 -5.79 5.22
CA GLY A 232 45.89 -5.15 5.40
C GLY A 232 45.83 -3.90 6.28
N ARG A 233 46.99 -3.27 6.52
CA ARG A 233 47.08 -2.02 7.27
C ARG A 233 46.88 -0.81 6.37
N ILE A 234 46.18 0.21 6.86
CA ILE A 234 46.05 1.49 6.15
C ILE A 234 47.38 2.25 6.19
N LEU A 235 47.99 2.47 5.03
CA LEU A 235 49.24 3.23 4.89
C LEU A 235 48.99 4.74 4.78
N SER A 236 47.98 5.13 4.02
CA SER A 236 47.66 6.53 3.80
C SER A 236 46.17 6.74 3.59
N ILE A 237 45.69 7.91 4.01
CA ILE A 237 44.34 8.41 3.77
C ILE A 237 44.50 9.78 3.13
N LYS A 238 43.93 9.96 1.94
CA LYS A 238 44.08 11.16 1.10
C LYS A 238 42.89 12.13 1.18
N VAL A 239 41.88 11.78 1.97
CA VAL A 239 40.63 12.54 2.10
C VAL A 239 40.21 12.66 3.57
N LYS A 240 39.42 13.67 3.87
CA LYS A 240 38.84 13.95 5.18
C LYS A 240 37.32 14.00 5.09
N GLU A 241 36.65 13.95 6.23
CA GLU A 241 35.21 14.18 6.31
C GLU A 241 34.88 15.60 5.80
N GLY A 242 33.83 15.71 4.99
CA GLY A 242 33.45 16.93 4.30
C GLY A 242 34.11 17.13 2.93
N ASP A 243 35.17 16.38 2.59
CA ASP A 243 35.82 16.52 1.29
C ASP A 243 34.91 16.04 0.15
N ARG A 244 34.98 16.76 -0.98
CA ARG A 244 34.37 16.34 -2.24
C ARG A 244 35.31 15.40 -2.99
N VAL A 245 34.76 14.30 -3.46
CA VAL A 245 35.50 13.28 -4.21
C VAL A 245 34.82 12.97 -5.53
N SER A 246 35.63 12.69 -6.55
CA SER A 246 35.14 12.24 -7.85
C SER A 246 35.23 10.73 -7.97
N GLN A 247 34.36 10.12 -8.76
CA GLN A 247 34.45 8.70 -9.09
C GLN A 247 35.85 8.34 -9.61
N GLY A 248 36.44 7.27 -9.06
CA GLY A 248 37.79 6.80 -9.37
C GLY A 248 38.91 7.50 -8.60
N GLN A 249 38.63 8.57 -7.84
CA GLN A 249 39.62 9.25 -7.00
C GLN A 249 40.14 8.33 -5.90
N VAL A 250 41.46 8.33 -5.68
CA VAL A 250 42.10 7.55 -4.61
C VAL A 250 41.79 8.18 -3.26
N LEU A 251 41.20 7.38 -2.36
CA LEU A 251 40.80 7.78 -1.02
C LEU A 251 41.80 7.32 0.03
N ALA A 252 42.27 6.08 -0.08
CA ALA A 252 43.22 5.49 0.84
C ALA A 252 44.04 4.41 0.15
N THR A 253 45.16 4.04 0.78
CA THR A 253 46.00 2.93 0.33
C THR A 253 46.21 1.94 1.47
N VAL A 254 45.92 0.68 1.20
CA VAL A 254 46.21 -0.46 2.07
C VAL A 254 47.60 -0.98 1.72
N GLU A 255 48.32 -1.46 2.72
CA GLU A 255 49.60 -2.16 2.53
C GLU A 255 49.42 -3.34 1.59
N SER A 256 50.17 -3.33 0.49
CA SER A 256 49.99 -4.26 -0.64
C SER A 256 51.21 -5.13 -0.90
N THR A 257 52.19 -5.17 0.02
CA THR A 257 53.47 -5.86 -0.16
C THR A 257 53.29 -7.31 -0.63
N TYR A 258 52.45 -8.09 0.05
CA TYR A 258 52.16 -9.47 -0.34
C TYR A 258 51.44 -9.56 -1.70
N SER A 259 50.46 -8.68 -1.97
CA SER A 259 49.76 -8.66 -3.25
C SER A 259 50.67 -8.27 -4.42
N SER A 260 51.67 -7.42 -4.17
CA SER A 260 52.69 -7.04 -5.15
C SER A 260 53.62 -8.20 -5.47
N LEU A 261 54.06 -8.96 -4.45
CA LEU A 261 54.87 -10.16 -4.63
C LEU A 261 54.10 -11.26 -5.38
N ASP A 262 52.83 -11.48 -5.04
CA ASP A 262 51.96 -12.45 -5.73
C ASP A 262 51.77 -12.08 -7.22
N HIS A 263 51.57 -10.79 -7.51
CA HIS A 263 51.46 -10.30 -8.87
C HIS A 263 52.76 -10.53 -9.65
N GLN A 264 53.91 -10.25 -9.04
CA GLN A 264 55.21 -10.48 -9.66
C GLN A 264 55.43 -11.98 -9.95
N ALA A 265 55.19 -12.85 -8.97
CA ALA A 265 55.32 -14.30 -9.15
C ALA A 265 54.41 -14.85 -10.25
N ALA A 266 53.16 -14.38 -10.32
CA ALA A 266 52.22 -14.77 -11.38
C ALA A 266 52.64 -14.24 -12.76
N SER A 267 53.21 -13.04 -12.82
CA SER A 267 53.73 -12.45 -14.06
C SER A 267 54.91 -13.25 -14.59
N ASP A 268 55.86 -13.60 -13.72
CA ASP A 268 57.05 -14.38 -14.08
C ASP A 268 56.67 -15.80 -14.53
N ALA A 269 55.70 -16.44 -13.84
CA ALA A 269 55.18 -17.74 -14.22
C ALA A 269 54.51 -17.72 -15.61
N LEU A 270 53.70 -16.70 -15.90
CA LEU A 270 53.09 -16.53 -17.21
C LEU A 270 54.14 -16.29 -18.30
N GLN A 271 55.12 -15.43 -18.03
CA GLN A 271 56.20 -15.15 -18.98
C GLN A 271 56.97 -16.41 -19.36
N LYS A 272 57.32 -17.24 -18.38
CA LYS A 272 57.96 -18.53 -18.61
C LYS A 272 57.12 -19.43 -19.53
N LEU A 273 55.83 -19.59 -19.22
CA LEU A 273 54.93 -20.44 -20.00
C LEU A 273 54.70 -19.91 -21.42
N LYS A 274 54.69 -18.59 -21.64
CA LYS A 274 54.61 -18.02 -22.99
C LYS A 274 55.85 -18.32 -23.83
N VAL A 275 57.04 -18.27 -23.23
CA VAL A 275 58.28 -18.67 -23.91
C VAL A 275 58.27 -20.17 -24.25
N ASP A 276 57.81 -21.02 -23.32
CA ASP A 276 57.72 -22.46 -23.55
C ASP A 276 56.64 -22.81 -24.59
N GLN A 277 55.49 -22.13 -24.58
CA GLN A 277 54.44 -22.24 -25.60
C GLN A 277 54.99 -21.92 -26.98
N GLN A 278 55.75 -20.82 -27.12
CA GLN A 278 56.37 -20.44 -28.39
C GLN A 278 57.36 -21.51 -28.87
N ARG A 279 58.15 -22.08 -27.96
CA ARG A 279 59.11 -23.16 -28.26
C ARG A 279 58.41 -24.43 -28.74
N LEU A 280 57.36 -24.88 -28.04
CA LEU A 280 56.58 -26.06 -28.41
C LEU A 280 55.81 -25.86 -29.72
N THR A 281 55.25 -24.68 -29.93
CA THR A 281 54.56 -24.34 -31.19
C THR A 281 55.52 -24.38 -32.38
N ASN A 282 56.76 -23.92 -32.20
CA ASN A 282 57.79 -24.01 -33.24
C ASN A 282 58.26 -25.46 -33.45
N ALA A 283 58.45 -26.22 -32.38
CA ALA A 283 58.84 -27.63 -32.46
C ALA A 283 57.76 -28.50 -33.13
N LEU A 284 56.48 -28.17 -32.99
CA LEU A 284 55.38 -28.90 -33.63
C LEU A 284 55.47 -28.78 -35.15
N LYS A 285 55.82 -27.59 -35.67
CA LYS A 285 56.01 -27.34 -37.11
C LYS A 285 57.14 -28.18 -37.70
N THR A 286 58.15 -28.50 -36.90
CA THR A 286 59.30 -29.33 -37.30
C THR A 286 59.13 -30.81 -36.93
N GLY A 287 57.96 -31.23 -36.43
CA GLY A 287 57.67 -32.61 -36.04
C GLY A 287 58.34 -33.08 -34.74
N GLY A 288 58.88 -32.17 -33.92
CA GLY A 288 59.61 -32.48 -32.70
C GLY A 288 58.75 -32.71 -31.44
N VAL A 289 57.45 -32.39 -31.51
CA VAL A 289 56.48 -32.55 -30.40
C VAL A 289 55.10 -32.93 -30.93
N THR A 290 54.22 -33.41 -30.05
CA THR A 290 52.84 -33.82 -30.42
C THR A 290 51.84 -32.66 -30.27
N GLN A 291 50.70 -32.74 -30.95
CA GLN A 291 49.60 -31.77 -30.78
C GLN A 291 49.11 -31.72 -29.31
N ALA A 292 49.05 -32.87 -28.64
CA ALA A 292 48.67 -32.95 -27.23
C ALA A 292 49.58 -32.12 -26.32
N GLN A 293 50.89 -32.09 -26.58
CA GLN A 293 51.84 -31.26 -25.82
C GLN A 293 51.62 -29.76 -26.06
N VAL A 294 51.23 -29.36 -27.27
CA VAL A 294 50.85 -27.97 -27.58
C VAL A 294 49.53 -27.59 -26.90
N ASP A 295 48.55 -28.49 -26.89
CA ASP A 295 47.26 -28.24 -26.23
C ASP A 295 47.41 -28.13 -24.69
N GLU A 296 48.29 -28.93 -24.10
CA GLU A 296 48.62 -28.88 -22.67
C GLU A 296 49.28 -27.54 -22.28
N ILE A 297 50.29 -27.08 -23.03
CA ILE A 297 50.92 -25.78 -22.75
C ILE A 297 49.94 -24.62 -22.99
N ASN A 298 49.06 -24.73 -23.98
CA ASN A 298 48.00 -23.73 -24.21
C ASN A 298 47.05 -23.63 -23.02
N LEU A 299 46.67 -24.77 -22.41
CA LEU A 299 45.88 -24.80 -21.19
C LEU A 299 46.65 -24.19 -20.01
N ALA A 300 47.93 -24.53 -19.85
CA ALA A 300 48.77 -23.97 -18.79
C ALA A 300 48.91 -22.44 -18.90
N VAL A 301 49.11 -21.91 -20.11
CA VAL A 301 49.14 -20.45 -20.37
C VAL A 301 47.80 -19.82 -19.97
N ARG A 302 46.65 -20.37 -20.41
CA ARG A 302 45.33 -19.83 -20.03
C ARG A 302 45.11 -19.81 -18.51
N ASN A 303 45.56 -20.84 -17.81
CA ASN A 303 45.48 -20.91 -16.36
C ASN A 303 46.37 -19.83 -15.70
N ALA A 304 47.60 -19.66 -16.19
CA ALA A 304 48.51 -18.63 -15.70
C ALA A 304 48.01 -17.20 -15.99
N GLU A 305 47.37 -16.96 -17.13
CA GLU A 305 46.72 -15.68 -17.43
C GLU A 305 45.60 -15.38 -16.43
N SER A 306 44.80 -16.38 -16.08
CA SER A 306 43.75 -16.24 -15.07
C SER A 306 44.32 -15.95 -13.67
N GLN A 307 45.43 -16.60 -13.31
CA GLN A 307 46.11 -16.35 -12.03
C GLN A 307 46.71 -14.93 -11.96
N LEU A 308 47.35 -14.46 -13.04
CA LEU A 308 47.87 -13.10 -13.13
C LEU A 308 46.73 -12.07 -13.04
N ALA A 309 45.61 -12.31 -13.72
CA ALA A 309 44.44 -11.43 -13.65
C ALA A 309 43.90 -11.31 -12.21
N GLN A 310 43.83 -12.42 -11.46
CA GLN A 310 43.43 -12.41 -10.05
C GLN A 310 44.43 -11.65 -9.17
N ALA A 311 45.72 -11.89 -9.33
CA ALA A 311 46.75 -11.20 -8.56
C ALA A 311 46.77 -9.68 -8.84
N LYS A 312 46.58 -9.30 -10.11
CA LYS A 312 46.45 -7.90 -10.52
C LYS A 312 45.22 -7.23 -9.91
N LYS A 313 44.07 -7.91 -9.86
CA LYS A 313 42.86 -7.39 -9.21
C LYS A 313 43.09 -7.18 -7.71
N ARG A 314 43.63 -8.17 -6.99
CA ARG A 314 43.98 -8.03 -5.57
C ARG A 314 44.91 -6.84 -5.30
N LEU A 315 45.94 -6.68 -6.13
CA LEU A 315 46.87 -5.55 -6.03
C LEU A 315 46.18 -4.20 -6.28
N SER A 316 45.30 -4.14 -7.29
CA SER A 316 44.51 -2.93 -7.58
C SER A 316 43.59 -2.57 -6.42
N ASP A 317 43.02 -3.57 -5.74
CA ASP A 317 42.05 -3.38 -4.64
C ASP A 317 42.71 -2.86 -3.36
N ALA A 318 44.03 -2.95 -3.25
CA ALA A 318 44.78 -2.27 -2.20
C ALA A 318 44.77 -0.73 -2.34
N THR A 319 44.46 -0.21 -3.53
CA THR A 319 44.19 1.22 -3.73
C THR A 319 42.70 1.48 -3.67
N ILE A 320 42.23 1.98 -2.52
CA ILE A 320 40.82 2.26 -2.30
C ILE A 320 40.43 3.51 -3.09
N LYS A 321 39.51 3.35 -4.03
CA LYS A 321 38.98 4.42 -4.90
C LYS A 321 37.51 4.67 -4.62
N ALA A 322 37.06 5.91 -4.86
CA ALA A 322 35.64 6.25 -4.76
C ALA A 322 34.82 5.59 -5.89
N PRO A 323 33.81 4.75 -5.60
CA PRO A 323 32.97 4.15 -6.62
C PRO A 323 31.96 5.13 -7.22
N ILE A 324 31.67 6.24 -6.52
CA ILE A 324 30.76 7.30 -6.93
C ILE A 324 31.38 8.68 -6.63
N SER A 325 30.92 9.72 -7.32
CA SER A 325 31.23 11.11 -6.97
C SER A 325 30.31 11.58 -5.83
N GLY A 326 30.84 12.31 -4.87
CA GLY A 326 30.06 12.77 -3.73
C GLY A 326 30.87 13.49 -2.66
N ILE A 327 30.33 13.55 -1.45
CA ILE A 327 30.99 14.11 -0.26
C ILE A 327 31.26 12.98 0.72
N ILE A 328 32.46 12.96 1.32
CA ILE A 328 32.77 12.05 2.42
C ILE A 328 31.97 12.49 3.65
N ASN A 329 30.88 11.79 3.95
CA ASN A 329 30.04 12.08 5.11
C ASN A 329 30.66 11.53 6.40
N LYS A 330 31.31 10.37 6.33
CA LYS A 330 32.01 9.77 7.47
C LYS A 330 33.21 8.95 7.05
N LYS A 331 34.28 9.02 7.84
CA LYS A 331 35.49 8.20 7.74
C LYS A 331 35.53 7.24 8.92
N TYR A 332 35.66 5.94 8.65
CA TYR A 332 35.63 4.88 9.67
C TYR A 332 37.02 4.32 10.03
N ILE A 333 38.06 4.77 9.34
CA ILE A 333 39.42 4.24 9.46
C ILE A 333 40.44 5.31 9.82
N GLU A 334 41.52 4.87 10.43
CA GLU A 334 42.70 5.68 10.74
C GLU A 334 43.96 5.09 10.13
N ILE A 335 44.97 5.94 9.90
CA ILE A 335 46.28 5.49 9.42
C ILE A 335 46.87 4.53 10.46
N GLY A 336 47.38 3.39 9.99
CA GLY A 336 47.91 2.32 10.83
C GLY A 336 46.87 1.29 11.29
N SER A 337 45.57 1.56 11.13
CA SER A 337 44.53 0.57 11.43
C SER A 337 44.59 -0.63 10.48
N PHE A 338 44.26 -1.82 10.99
CA PHE A 338 44.12 -3.01 10.18
C PHE A 338 42.66 -3.15 9.72
N VAL A 339 42.46 -3.34 8.41
CA VAL A 339 41.15 -3.56 7.80
C VAL A 339 41.07 -4.96 7.24
N GLY A 340 39.89 -5.57 7.32
CA GLY A 340 39.58 -6.84 6.68
C GLY A 340 38.50 -6.68 5.61
N ALA A 341 38.27 -7.74 4.82
CA ALA A 341 37.16 -7.78 3.88
C ALA A 341 35.82 -7.53 4.61
N GLY A 342 35.04 -6.57 4.11
CA GLY A 342 33.79 -6.12 4.73
C GLY A 342 33.93 -5.01 5.79
N THR A 343 35.14 -4.62 6.18
CA THR A 343 35.33 -3.48 7.08
C THR A 343 34.87 -2.18 6.40
N GLN A 344 34.06 -1.38 7.08
CA GLN A 344 33.60 -0.07 6.58
C GLN A 344 34.77 0.92 6.55
N LEU A 345 34.92 1.63 5.43
CA LEU A 345 36.01 2.58 5.20
C LEU A 345 35.50 4.02 5.19
N PHE A 346 34.55 4.30 4.29
CA PHE A 346 34.00 5.64 4.07
C PHE A 346 32.51 5.56 3.77
N ASN A 347 31.75 6.56 4.23
CA ASN A 347 30.40 6.81 3.74
C ASN A 347 30.45 7.99 2.76
N ILE A 348 30.06 7.74 1.51
CA ILE A 348 30.09 8.72 0.42
C ILE A 348 28.65 9.03 0.03
N VAL A 349 28.28 10.30 0.10
CA VAL A 349 26.91 10.76 -0.15
C VAL A 349 26.88 11.72 -1.33
N ASP A 350 26.09 11.40 -2.34
CA ASP A 350 25.78 12.28 -3.46
C ASP A 350 24.53 13.12 -3.16
N VAL A 351 24.76 14.40 -2.88
CA VAL A 351 23.71 15.40 -2.65
C VAL A 351 23.57 16.39 -3.81
N SER A 352 24.20 16.14 -4.97
CA SER A 352 24.08 17.00 -6.15
C SER A 352 22.64 17.08 -6.66
N SER A 353 21.89 16.00 -6.48
CA SER A 353 20.44 15.94 -6.62
C SER A 353 19.86 15.31 -5.35
N LEU A 354 18.65 15.70 -5.00
CA LEU A 354 17.91 15.14 -3.87
C LEU A 354 16.61 14.51 -4.35
N LYS A 355 16.16 13.50 -3.61
CA LYS A 355 14.87 12.84 -3.83
C LYS A 355 13.96 13.17 -2.65
N LEU A 356 12.86 13.86 -2.90
CA LEU A 356 11.82 14.04 -1.90
C LEU A 356 10.84 12.86 -2.01
N ASN A 357 10.86 12.01 -1.00
CA ASN A 357 9.97 10.85 -0.93
C ASN A 357 8.68 11.25 -0.22
N VAL A 358 7.57 11.14 -0.94
CA VAL A 358 6.23 11.46 -0.47
C VAL A 358 5.26 10.35 -0.83
N THR A 359 4.05 10.41 -0.29
CA THR A 359 2.98 9.45 -0.58
C THR A 359 1.75 10.18 -1.12
N ALA A 360 1.09 9.56 -2.09
CA ALA A 360 -0.16 10.03 -2.68
C ALA A 360 -1.23 8.95 -2.53
N ASN A 361 -2.46 9.30 -2.17
CA ASN A 361 -3.56 8.34 -2.13
C ASN A 361 -4.08 8.01 -3.54
N GLU A 362 -5.04 7.08 -3.62
CA GLU A 362 -5.63 6.62 -4.89
C GLU A 362 -6.19 7.76 -5.76
N ARG A 363 -6.83 8.78 -5.17
CA ARG A 363 -7.38 9.90 -5.94
C ARG A 363 -6.29 10.82 -6.48
N GLN A 364 -5.24 11.03 -5.68
CA GLN A 364 -4.12 11.90 -6.02
C GLN A 364 -3.22 11.27 -7.09
N VAL A 365 -2.89 9.99 -6.95
CA VAL A 365 -1.92 9.32 -7.84
C VAL A 365 -2.40 9.26 -9.29
N VAL A 366 -3.71 9.15 -9.53
CA VAL A 366 -4.31 9.11 -10.87
C VAL A 366 -4.09 10.42 -11.64
N GLN A 367 -3.94 11.53 -10.93
CA GLN A 367 -3.71 12.86 -11.51
C GLN A 367 -2.22 13.16 -11.71
N LEU A 368 -1.33 12.38 -11.09
CA LEU A 368 0.11 12.60 -11.17
C LEU A 368 0.69 12.00 -12.45
N ALA A 369 1.62 12.72 -13.06
CA ALA A 369 2.42 12.26 -14.18
C ALA A 369 3.92 12.41 -13.87
N VAL A 370 4.71 11.48 -14.38
CA VAL A 370 6.18 11.61 -14.35
C VAL A 370 6.57 12.83 -15.17
N GLY A 371 7.41 13.69 -14.60
CA GLY A 371 7.82 14.97 -15.18
C GLY A 371 7.01 16.18 -14.71
N SER A 372 5.89 15.98 -14.00
CA SER A 372 5.13 17.10 -13.42
C SER A 372 5.99 17.94 -12.49
N LYS A 373 5.92 19.27 -12.65
CA LYS A 373 6.59 20.21 -11.76
C LYS A 373 5.88 20.26 -10.42
N VAL A 374 6.66 20.33 -9.34
CA VAL A 374 6.15 20.36 -7.98
C VAL A 374 6.89 21.44 -7.21
N ASP A 375 6.13 22.28 -6.52
CA ASP A 375 6.69 23.30 -5.65
C ASP A 375 7.01 22.68 -4.29
N ILE A 376 8.17 23.01 -3.75
CA ILE A 376 8.70 22.37 -2.55
C ILE A 376 9.05 23.47 -1.56
N SER A 377 8.41 23.37 -0.39
CA SER A 377 8.68 24.24 0.74
C SER A 377 9.48 23.48 1.80
N VAL A 378 10.56 24.09 2.27
CA VAL A 378 11.41 23.54 3.33
C VAL A 378 11.30 24.50 4.51
N PRO A 379 10.68 24.12 5.65
CA PRO A 379 10.38 25.05 6.75
C PRO A 379 11.60 25.80 7.32
N VAL A 380 12.79 25.23 7.19
CA VAL A 380 14.06 25.86 7.61
C VAL A 380 14.42 27.09 6.76
N PHE A 381 13.83 27.22 5.57
CA PHE A 381 14.03 28.31 4.62
C PHE A 381 12.67 28.97 4.31
N GLN A 382 12.17 29.78 5.24
CA GLN A 382 10.79 30.30 5.26
C GLN A 382 10.40 31.14 4.02
N ASP A 383 11.37 31.70 3.29
CA ASP A 383 11.13 32.59 2.14
C ASP A 383 11.72 32.09 0.81
N GLU A 384 12.14 30.82 0.74
CA GLU A 384 12.69 30.26 -0.48
C GLU A 384 11.80 29.16 -1.06
N ALA A 385 11.39 29.37 -2.32
CA ALA A 385 10.69 28.36 -3.10
C ALA A 385 11.71 27.46 -3.80
N PHE A 386 11.59 26.16 -3.57
CA PHE A 386 12.32 25.15 -4.32
C PHE A 386 11.36 24.50 -5.30
N THR A 387 11.89 24.05 -6.44
CA THR A 387 11.10 23.32 -7.42
C THR A 387 11.74 21.97 -7.70
N GLY A 388 10.89 20.97 -7.92
CA GLY A 388 11.29 19.63 -8.32
C GLY A 388 10.42 19.11 -9.45
N ALA A 389 10.75 17.94 -9.95
CA ALA A 389 9.94 17.21 -10.91
C ALA A 389 9.69 15.78 -10.43
N VAL A 390 8.46 15.28 -10.60
CA VAL A 390 8.14 13.89 -10.29
C VAL A 390 9.02 12.98 -11.14
N SER A 391 9.86 12.17 -10.50
CA SER A 391 10.77 11.23 -11.18
C SER A 391 10.25 9.80 -11.19
N PHE A 392 9.45 9.44 -10.20
CA PHE A 392 8.90 8.10 -10.08
C PHE A 392 7.56 8.12 -9.35
N ILE A 393 6.62 7.31 -9.82
CA ILE A 393 5.35 7.03 -9.18
C ILE A 393 5.29 5.51 -9.06
N ALA A 394 5.10 4.99 -7.84
CA ALA A 394 5.02 3.57 -7.62
C ALA A 394 3.81 2.97 -8.36
N PRO A 395 3.96 1.82 -9.04
CA PRO A 395 2.85 1.19 -9.77
C PRO A 395 1.85 0.48 -8.85
N LYS A 396 2.12 0.42 -7.54
CA LYS A 396 1.31 -0.28 -6.55
C LYS A 396 1.30 0.51 -5.24
N ALA A 397 0.15 0.54 -4.57
CA ALA A 397 0.01 1.07 -3.22
C ALA A 397 0.73 0.20 -2.17
N ASP A 398 1.13 0.85 -1.08
CA ASP A 398 1.59 0.23 0.14
C ASP A 398 0.43 -0.36 0.98
N ASN A 399 0.75 -0.90 2.15
CA ASN A 399 -0.25 -1.48 3.06
C ASN A 399 -1.25 -0.44 3.61
N SER A 400 -0.94 0.85 3.52
CA SER A 400 -1.78 1.97 3.94
C SER A 400 -2.60 2.56 2.78
N LEU A 401 -2.66 1.86 1.64
CA LEU A 401 -3.34 2.29 0.42
C LEU A 401 -2.78 3.60 -0.18
N ASN A 402 -1.50 3.90 0.09
CA ASN A 402 -0.81 5.04 -0.47
C ASN A 402 0.24 4.61 -1.49
N TYR A 403 0.40 5.41 -2.53
CA TYR A 403 1.39 5.22 -3.58
C TYR A 403 2.63 6.05 -3.27
N PRO A 404 3.80 5.43 -3.09
CA PRO A 404 5.06 6.16 -3.01
C PRO A 404 5.34 6.96 -4.29
N VAL A 405 5.72 8.23 -4.12
CA VAL A 405 6.09 9.13 -5.20
C VAL A 405 7.45 9.74 -4.86
N GLU A 406 8.37 9.71 -5.82
CA GLU A 406 9.66 10.38 -5.70
C GLU A 406 9.65 11.65 -6.56
N ILE A 407 10.03 12.76 -5.95
CA ILE A 407 10.23 14.04 -6.63
C ILE A 407 11.73 14.34 -6.63
N LYS A 408 12.30 14.56 -7.79
CA LYS A 408 13.72 14.88 -7.95
C LYS A 408 13.94 16.39 -7.94
N LEU A 409 14.90 16.83 -7.12
CA LEU A 409 15.36 18.21 -7.03
C LEU A 409 16.81 18.30 -7.51
N ASP A 410 17.11 19.34 -8.30
CA ASP A 410 18.46 19.67 -8.70
C ASP A 410 19.10 20.59 -7.65
N ASN A 411 19.80 19.99 -6.70
CA ASN A 411 20.40 20.69 -5.57
C ASN A 411 21.68 21.44 -5.99
N ALA A 412 22.33 21.03 -7.09
CA ALA A 412 23.52 21.68 -7.61
C ALA A 412 23.22 23.13 -8.07
N LYS A 413 22.06 23.36 -8.70
CA LYS A 413 21.60 24.71 -9.11
C LYS A 413 21.45 25.68 -7.93
N ILE A 414 21.12 25.16 -6.75
CA ILE A 414 20.98 25.93 -5.51
C ILE A 414 22.22 25.81 -4.61
N LYS A 415 23.40 25.58 -5.21
CA LYS A 415 24.69 25.51 -4.51
C LYS A 415 24.75 24.47 -3.38
N ASN A 416 23.96 23.39 -3.48
CA ASN A 416 23.82 22.33 -2.49
C ASN A 416 23.37 22.83 -1.11
N LYS A 417 22.47 23.82 -1.09
CA LYS A 417 21.94 24.41 0.14
C LYS A 417 21.12 23.40 0.95
N LEU A 418 20.35 22.54 0.27
CA LEU A 418 19.55 21.51 0.91
C LEU A 418 20.42 20.31 1.30
N LYS A 419 20.10 19.70 2.44
CA LYS A 419 20.77 18.49 2.93
C LYS A 419 19.82 17.32 2.94
N ALA A 420 20.34 16.12 2.67
CA ALA A 420 19.61 14.89 2.92
C ALA A 420 19.24 14.81 4.42
N GLY A 421 18.04 14.32 4.69
CA GLY A 421 17.47 14.24 6.04
C GLY A 421 16.46 15.34 6.37
N MET A 422 16.49 16.48 5.67
CA MET A 422 15.56 17.59 5.92
C MET A 422 14.11 17.20 5.57
N TYR A 423 13.17 17.77 6.33
CA TYR A 423 11.74 17.69 6.04
C TYR A 423 11.35 18.73 5.00
N ALA A 424 10.48 18.35 4.08
CA ALA A 424 9.94 19.24 3.07
C ALA A 424 8.47 18.91 2.78
N THR A 425 7.73 19.92 2.34
CA THR A 425 6.35 19.79 1.89
C THR A 425 6.32 19.96 0.38
N ALA A 426 5.86 18.94 -0.33
CA ALA A 426 5.57 19.00 -1.75
C ALA A 426 4.15 19.54 -1.96
N LYS A 427 4.03 20.61 -2.74
CA LYS A 427 2.78 21.23 -3.15
C LYS A 427 2.57 20.90 -4.63
N PHE A 428 1.55 20.09 -4.88
CA PHE A 428 1.13 19.75 -6.23
C PHE A 428 0.05 20.74 -6.63
N THR A 429 0.35 21.52 -7.66
CA THR A 429 -0.61 22.45 -8.26
C THR A 429 -1.03 21.92 -9.63
N PHE A 430 -2.33 21.78 -9.80
CA PHE A 430 -2.93 21.41 -11.07
C PHE A 430 -3.48 22.68 -11.72
N GLY A 431 -3.35 22.81 -13.04
CA GLY A 431 -3.81 24.00 -13.77
C GLY A 431 -5.32 24.25 -13.58
N GLU A 432 -5.79 25.43 -14.01
CA GLU A 432 -7.20 25.80 -13.94
C GLU A 432 -8.08 24.69 -14.51
N GLN A 433 -8.87 24.07 -13.62
CA GLN A 433 -9.83 23.06 -14.01
C GLN A 433 -10.99 23.75 -14.74
N THR A 434 -11.52 23.10 -15.76
CA THR A 434 -12.76 23.56 -16.39
C THR A 434 -13.85 23.67 -15.33
N PRO A 435 -14.54 24.82 -15.20
CA PRO A 435 -15.60 24.98 -14.21
C PRO A 435 -16.66 23.88 -14.37
N ILE A 436 -16.86 23.08 -13.33
CA ILE A 436 -17.86 22.00 -13.29
C ILE A 436 -18.99 22.39 -12.34
N MET A 437 -20.19 21.87 -12.61
CA MET A 437 -21.34 22.10 -11.74
C MET A 437 -21.16 21.28 -10.47
N THR A 438 -21.13 21.94 -9.31
CA THR A 438 -21.06 21.23 -8.03
C THR A 438 -22.15 21.71 -7.08
N ILE A 439 -22.67 20.78 -6.28
CA ILE A 439 -23.59 21.07 -5.19
C ILE A 439 -23.16 20.31 -3.93
N PRO A 440 -23.50 20.80 -2.72
CA PRO A 440 -23.22 20.09 -1.48
C PRO A 440 -23.83 18.69 -1.47
N ARG A 441 -23.13 17.74 -0.89
CA ARG A 441 -23.63 16.38 -0.65
C ARG A 441 -24.94 16.38 0.13
N SER A 442 -25.13 17.36 1.02
CA SER A 442 -26.35 17.56 1.79
C SER A 442 -27.59 17.92 0.96
N ALA A 443 -27.42 18.30 -0.31
CA ALA A 443 -28.53 18.56 -1.23
C ALA A 443 -29.23 17.27 -1.73
N PHE A 444 -28.56 16.12 -1.65
CA PHE A 444 -29.09 14.85 -2.15
C PHE A 444 -30.02 14.17 -1.14
N VAL A 445 -31.26 13.92 -1.55
CA VAL A 445 -32.30 13.25 -0.77
C VAL A 445 -32.06 11.74 -0.80
N GLY A 446 -31.96 11.09 0.36
CA GLY A 446 -31.65 9.64 0.42
C GLY A 446 -30.19 9.29 0.08
N GLY A 447 -29.31 10.29 0.00
CA GLY A 447 -27.88 10.15 -0.28
C GLY A 447 -27.54 10.25 -1.77
N VAL A 448 -26.25 10.47 -2.07
CA VAL A 448 -25.77 10.76 -3.45
C VAL A 448 -26.22 9.73 -4.49
N ASN A 449 -26.32 8.45 -4.11
CA ASN A 449 -26.68 7.37 -5.03
C ASN A 449 -28.13 7.40 -5.52
N SER A 450 -29.04 8.10 -4.82
CA SER A 450 -30.41 8.29 -5.33
C SER A 450 -30.42 9.19 -6.58
N GLY A 451 -29.47 10.14 -6.64
CA GLY A 451 -29.46 11.20 -7.64
C GLY A 451 -30.67 12.13 -7.53
N GLU A 452 -31.29 12.26 -6.36
CA GLU A 452 -32.50 13.08 -6.18
C GLU A 452 -32.18 14.35 -5.39
N ILE A 453 -32.57 15.51 -5.92
CA ILE A 453 -32.41 16.83 -5.27
C ILE A 453 -33.72 17.61 -5.32
N PHE A 454 -33.91 18.56 -4.41
CA PHE A 454 -35.00 19.53 -4.52
C PHE A 454 -34.51 20.85 -5.12
N VAL A 455 -35.21 21.33 -6.14
CA VAL A 455 -34.97 22.63 -6.78
C VAL A 455 -36.18 23.53 -6.53
N ILE A 456 -35.96 24.82 -6.28
CA ILE A 456 -37.02 25.81 -6.15
C ILE A 456 -37.29 26.44 -7.50
N GLU A 457 -38.51 26.27 -8.01
CA GLU A 457 -38.99 26.95 -9.21
C GLU A 457 -39.64 28.31 -8.87
N LYS A 458 -40.02 29.10 -9.88
CA LYS A 458 -40.33 30.55 -9.80
C LYS A 458 -41.48 30.96 -8.85
N GLU A 459 -42.11 30.02 -8.15
CA GLU A 459 -43.26 30.26 -7.24
C GLU A 459 -42.98 29.83 -5.78
N GLY A 460 -41.72 29.55 -5.41
CA GLY A 460 -41.38 29.14 -4.04
C GLY A 460 -41.85 27.71 -3.72
N ILE A 461 -42.00 26.89 -4.75
CA ILE A 461 -42.42 25.49 -4.66
C ILE A 461 -41.18 24.61 -4.84
N ALA A 462 -40.97 23.67 -3.91
CA ALA A 462 -39.92 22.67 -4.01
C ALA A 462 -40.34 21.53 -4.95
N THR A 463 -39.56 21.33 -6.01
CA THR A 463 -39.77 20.27 -7.00
C THR A 463 -38.67 19.22 -6.88
N LEU A 464 -39.04 17.95 -6.75
CA LEU A 464 -38.08 16.85 -6.70
C LEU A 464 -37.57 16.58 -8.12
N ARG A 465 -36.25 16.69 -8.30
CA ARG A 465 -35.59 16.50 -9.59
C ARG A 465 -34.53 15.41 -9.51
N LYS A 466 -34.53 14.54 -10.51
CA LYS A 466 -33.48 13.55 -10.70
C LYS A 466 -32.32 14.17 -11.47
N VAL A 467 -31.13 14.03 -10.91
CA VAL A 467 -29.85 14.48 -11.46
C VAL A 467 -28.89 13.30 -11.59
N ALA A 468 -27.91 13.43 -12.49
CA ALA A 468 -26.82 12.47 -12.63
C ALA A 468 -25.62 12.91 -11.77
N PRO A 469 -25.39 12.31 -10.58
CA PRO A 469 -24.21 12.62 -9.78
C PRO A 469 -22.95 12.09 -10.47
N GLY A 470 -21.90 12.90 -10.45
CA GLY A 470 -20.56 12.57 -10.91
C GLY A 470 -19.59 12.33 -9.75
N THR A 471 -18.40 12.89 -9.87
CA THR A 471 -17.32 12.75 -8.88
C THR A 471 -17.64 13.45 -7.56
N ILE A 472 -17.29 12.83 -6.44
CA ILE A 472 -17.45 13.41 -5.10
C ILE A 472 -16.13 14.05 -4.65
N PHE A 473 -16.15 15.36 -4.41
CA PHE A 473 -15.03 16.19 -3.95
C PHE A 473 -15.23 16.62 -2.49
N GLY A 474 -15.13 15.65 -1.57
CA GLY A 474 -15.35 15.91 -0.14
C GLY A 474 -16.83 16.20 0.15
N GLU A 475 -17.14 17.44 0.55
CA GLU A 475 -18.50 17.91 0.80
C GLU A 475 -19.25 18.30 -0.47
N GLN A 476 -18.56 18.50 -1.59
CA GLN A 476 -19.16 18.87 -2.88
C GLN A 476 -19.29 17.64 -3.79
N VAL A 477 -20.34 17.60 -4.61
CA VAL A 477 -20.60 16.55 -5.58
C VAL A 477 -20.79 17.18 -6.96
N GLU A 478 -20.09 16.65 -7.96
CA GLU A 478 -20.28 17.00 -9.36
C GLU A 478 -21.66 16.60 -9.84
N VAL A 479 -22.32 17.45 -10.62
CA VAL A 479 -23.58 17.12 -11.30
C VAL A 479 -23.33 17.12 -12.80
N LEU A 480 -23.41 15.94 -13.41
CA LEU A 480 -23.14 15.74 -14.84
C LEU A 480 -24.33 16.16 -15.72
N ASP A 481 -25.55 15.94 -15.23
CA ASP A 481 -26.79 16.26 -15.94
C ASP A 481 -27.96 16.49 -14.96
N GLY A 482 -28.98 17.23 -15.41
CA GLY A 482 -30.23 17.49 -14.69
C GLY A 482 -30.27 18.76 -13.84
N LEU A 483 -29.21 19.57 -13.83
CA LEU A 483 -29.14 20.85 -13.10
C LEU A 483 -28.51 21.94 -13.97
N LYS A 484 -29.14 23.11 -14.02
CA LYS A 484 -28.66 24.28 -14.77
C LYS A 484 -28.03 25.32 -13.85
N GLU A 485 -27.10 26.09 -14.41
CA GLU A 485 -26.47 27.20 -13.70
C GLU A 485 -27.50 28.29 -13.36
N GLY A 486 -27.45 28.79 -12.12
CA GLY A 486 -28.39 29.77 -11.59
C GLY A 486 -29.64 29.17 -10.92
N GLU A 487 -29.85 27.85 -10.97
CA GLU A 487 -30.98 27.21 -10.27
C GLU A 487 -30.75 27.16 -8.75
N THR A 488 -31.83 27.29 -7.98
CA THR A 488 -31.78 27.30 -6.51
C THR A 488 -32.04 25.91 -5.98
N VAL A 489 -31.02 25.28 -5.41
CA VAL A 489 -31.06 23.93 -4.85
C VAL A 489 -31.21 23.98 -3.34
N ILE A 490 -32.07 23.14 -2.79
CA ILE A 490 -32.29 23.04 -1.34
C ILE A 490 -31.20 22.17 -0.70
N THR A 491 -30.50 22.72 0.29
CA THR A 491 -29.38 22.07 0.99
C THR A 491 -29.73 21.65 2.42
N THR A 492 -30.81 22.17 3.01
CA THR A 492 -31.32 21.76 4.33
C THR A 492 -32.83 21.90 4.39
N GLY A 493 -33.49 21.00 5.14
CA GLY A 493 -34.95 21.00 5.34
C GLY A 493 -35.70 19.98 4.48
N GLN A 494 -34.99 19.16 3.69
CA GLN A 494 -35.58 18.24 2.71
C GLN A 494 -36.38 17.09 3.32
N ILE A 495 -36.11 16.74 4.59
CA ILE A 495 -36.77 15.62 5.30
C ILE A 495 -38.30 15.80 5.36
N ASN A 496 -38.75 17.05 5.45
CA ASN A 496 -40.17 17.39 5.56
C ASN A 496 -40.79 17.82 4.22
N LEU A 497 -40.06 17.66 3.10
CA LEU A 497 -40.54 18.05 1.78
C LEU A 497 -41.05 16.83 1.02
N ILE A 498 -42.21 16.99 0.41
CA ILE A 498 -42.69 16.15 -0.70
C ILE A 498 -42.70 16.99 -1.98
N ASP A 499 -42.72 16.34 -3.14
CA ASP A 499 -42.80 17.04 -4.43
C ASP A 499 -44.03 17.97 -4.48
N GLY A 500 -43.81 19.24 -4.84
CA GLY A 500 -44.84 20.28 -4.86
C GLY A 500 -45.09 21.00 -3.53
N THR A 501 -44.26 20.81 -2.51
CA THR A 501 -44.42 21.50 -1.21
C THR A 501 -44.04 22.98 -1.30
N PRO A 502 -44.87 23.93 -0.81
CA PRO A 502 -44.48 25.32 -0.65
C PRO A 502 -43.37 25.47 0.40
N VAL A 503 -42.30 26.20 0.06
CA VAL A 503 -41.14 26.40 0.94
C VAL A 503 -40.85 27.86 1.21
N GLU A 504 -40.37 28.14 2.42
CA GLU A 504 -39.89 29.45 2.83
C GLU A 504 -38.36 29.44 2.89
N VAL A 505 -37.71 30.31 2.12
CA VAL A 505 -36.24 30.37 2.07
C VAL A 505 -35.73 31.10 3.30
N LEU A 506 -35.03 30.39 4.17
CA LEU A 506 -34.27 30.97 5.27
C LEU A 506 -33.00 31.64 4.72
N LYS A 507 -32.81 32.92 5.03
CA LYS A 507 -31.62 33.68 4.66
C LYS A 507 -30.38 33.31 5.46
#